data_AF-A0A972DTA2-F1
#
_entry.id   AF-A0A972DTA2-F1
#
_cell.length_a   1.000
_cell.length_b   1.000
_cell.length_c   1.000
_cell.angle_alpha   90.00
_cell.angle_beta   90.00
_cell.angle_gamma   90.00
#
_symmetry.space_group_name_H-M   'P 1'
#
loop_
_entity.id
_entity.type
_entity.pdbx_description
1 polymer ?
#
loop_
_entity_poly.entity_id
_entity_poly.type
_entity_poly.pdbx_seq_one_letter_code
_entity_poly.pdbx_strand_id
1 'polypeptide(L)' 'MIESIAVGNITCAIVSAKWALDLGASQARQLLFLLAGLLFGPLTLLILYVYFIRSAEQRGAPGGRVV' A
#
# COMPACT_ATOMS: atom_id res chain seq x y z
N MET A 1 -0.42 -9.93 -22.66
CA MET A 1 -0.60 -8.49 -22.33
C MET A 1 -1.64 -8.29 -21.22
N ILE A 2 -2.88 -8.76 -21.39
CA ILE A 2 -3.90 -8.73 -20.33
C ILE A 2 -3.46 -9.53 -19.08
N GLU A 3 -2.90 -10.72 -19.28
CA GLU A 3 -2.37 -11.54 -18.16
C GLU A 3 -1.31 -10.79 -17.35
N SER A 4 -0.39 -10.08 -18.02
CA SER A 4 0.65 -9.30 -17.36
C SER A 4 0.07 -8.14 -16.53
N ILE A 5 -0.98 -7.48 -17.04
CA ILE A 5 -1.70 -6.44 -16.30
C ILE A 5 -2.41 -7.04 -15.09
N ALA A 6 -3.08 -8.18 -15.26
CA ALA A 6 -3.78 -8.87 -14.17
C ALA A 6 -2.81 -9.32 -13.07
N VAL A 7 -1.70 -9.96 -13.45
CA VAL A 7 -0.64 -10.35 -12.50
C VAL A 7 -0.09 -9.12 -11.78
N GLY A 8 0.21 -8.04 -12.51
CA GLY A 8 0.68 -6.78 -11.93
C GLY A 8 -0.28 -6.20 -10.89
N ASN A 9 -1.57 -6.12 -11.21
CA ASN A 9 -2.58 -5.61 -10.29
C ASN A 9 -2.80 -6.55 -9.09
N ILE A 10 -2.74 -7.87 -9.27
CA ILE A 10 -2.80 -8.83 -8.16
C ILE A 10 -1.61 -8.66 -7.22
N THR A 11 -0.40 -8.51 -7.75
CA THR A 11 0.79 -8.22 -6.93
C THR A 11 0.61 -6.90 -6.17
N CYS A 12 0.13 -5.86 -6.83
CA CYS A 12 -0.15 -4.57 -6.18
C CYS A 12 -1.21 -4.69 -5.07
N ALA A 13 -2.27 -5.46 -5.30
CA ALA A 13 -3.31 -5.74 -4.30
C ALA A 13 -2.73 -6.41 -3.05
N ILE A 14 -1.94 -7.48 -3.23
CA ILE A 14 -1.32 -8.23 -2.13
C ILE A 14 -0.37 -7.33 -1.34
N VAL A 15 0.50 -6.58 -2.02
CA VAL A 15 1.45 -5.68 -1.35
C VAL A 15 0.71 -4.55 -0.63
N SER A 16 -0.33 -3.97 -1.23
CA SER A 16 -1.16 -2.93 -0.60
C SER A 16 -1.84 -3.44 0.68
N ALA A 17 -2.41 -4.65 0.63
CA ALA A 17 -3.04 -5.28 1.79
C ALA A 17 -2.01 -5.59 2.90
N LYS A 18 -0.82 -6.08 2.54
CA LYS A 18 0.27 -6.31 3.50
C LYS A 18 0.68 -5.01 4.20
N TRP A 19 0.94 -3.98 3.40
CA TRP A 19 1.37 -2.68 3.90
C TRP A 19 0.32 -2.01 4.80
N ALA A 20 -0.96 -2.15 4.47
CA ALA A 20 -2.04 -1.71 5.34
C ALA A 20 -2.00 -2.41 6.71
N LEU A 21 -1.69 -3.72 6.75
CA LEU A 21 -1.56 -4.46 8.00
C LEU A 21 -0.35 -3.99 8.82
N ASP A 22 0.78 -3.75 8.17
CA ASP A 22 1.99 -3.21 8.82
C ASP A 22 1.76 -1.80 9.42
N LEU A 23 0.82 -1.03 8.85
CA LEU A 23 0.36 0.26 9.39
C LEU A 23 -0.65 0.13 10.54
N GLY A 24 -1.04 -1.08 10.91
CA GLY A 24 -2.01 -1.35 11.97
C GLY A 24 -3.47 -1.20 11.51
N ALA A 25 -3.76 -1.32 10.21
CA ALA A 25 -5.13 -1.27 9.73
C ALA A 25 -5.95 -2.48 10.21
N SER A 26 -7.24 -2.28 10.47
CA SER A 26 -8.17 -3.37 10.75
C SER A 26 -8.37 -4.25 9.50
N GLN A 27 -8.84 -5.48 9.70
CA GLN A 27 -9.08 -6.43 8.60
C GLN A 27 -10.02 -5.88 7.52
N ALA A 28 -11.04 -5.10 7.91
CA ALA A 28 -11.92 -4.42 6.96
C ALA A 28 -11.17 -3.40 6.08
N ARG A 29 -10.28 -2.59 6.67
CA ARG A 29 -9.45 -1.65 5.92
C ARG A 29 -8.42 -2.37 5.03
N GLN A 30 -7.87 -3.48 5.51
CA GLN A 30 -6.98 -4.34 4.72
C GLN A 30 -7.67 -4.85 3.44
N LEU A 31 -8.93 -5.29 3.55
CA LEU A 31 -9.78 -5.68 2.43
C LEU A 31 -10.02 -4.52 1.46
N LEU A 32 -10.27 -3.31 1.97
CA LEU A 32 -10.40 -2.12 1.11
C LEU A 32 -9.11 -1.83 0.33
N PHE A 33 -7.95 -1.93 0.95
CA PHE A 33 -6.66 -1.73 0.26
C PHE A 33 -6.34 -2.85 -0.73
N LEU A 34 -6.75 -4.10 -0.46
CA LEU A 34 -6.65 -5.20 -1.41
C LEU A 34 -7.46 -4.89 -2.68
N LEU A 35 -8.74 -4.52 -2.52
CA LEU A 35 -9.62 -4.19 -3.64
C LEU A 35 -9.13 -2.95 -4.40
N ALA A 36 -8.69 -1.92 -3.68
CA ALA A 36 -8.11 -0.73 -4.28
C ALA A 36 -6.85 -1.06 -5.10
N GLY A 37 -5.94 -1.89 -4.58
CA GLY A 37 -4.74 -2.31 -5.30
C GLY A 37 -5.05 -3.21 -6.50
N LEU A 38 -6.17 -3.95 -6.50
CA LEU A 38 -6.58 -4.74 -7.67
C LEU A 38 -7.09 -3.84 -8.82
N LEU A 39 -7.78 -2.74 -8.47
CA LEU A 39 -8.38 -1.82 -9.44
C LEU A 39 -7.42 -0.71 -9.89
N PHE A 40 -6.59 -0.22 -8.98
CA PHE A 40 -5.74 0.96 -9.16
C PHE A 40 -4.25 0.68 -8.92
N GLY A 41 -3.87 -0.58 -8.70
CA GLY A 41 -2.50 -1.10 -8.68
C GLY A 41 -1.43 -0.13 -8.16
N PRO A 42 -0.58 0.43 -9.06
CA PRO A 42 0.51 1.32 -8.68
C PRO A 42 0.07 2.56 -7.90
N LEU A 43 -1.12 3.10 -8.18
CA LEU A 43 -1.62 4.32 -7.52
C LEU A 43 -1.95 4.05 -6.04
N THR A 44 -2.54 2.90 -5.73
CA THR A 44 -2.81 2.51 -4.33
C THR A 44 -1.51 2.33 -3.54
N LEU A 45 -0.49 1.73 -4.17
CA LEU A 45 0.83 1.60 -3.56
C LEU A 45 1.47 2.95 -3.28
N LEU A 46 1.36 3.90 -4.20
CA LEU A 46 1.89 5.25 -4.01
C LEU A 46 1.23 5.95 -2.81
N ILE A 47 -0.10 5.82 -2.66
CA ILE A 47 -0.83 6.38 -1.52
C ILE A 47 -0.34 5.77 -0.21
N LEU A 48 -0.21 4.43 -0.15
CA LEU A 48 0.29 3.74 1.04
C LEU A 48 1.74 4.10 1.36
N TYR A 49 2.58 4.26 0.34
CA TYR A 49 3.97 4.69 0.50
C TYR A 49 4.07 6.07 1.16
N VAL A 50 3.32 7.04 0.66
CA VAL A 50 3.28 8.39 1.26
C VAL A 50 2.75 8.31 2.69
N TYR A 51 1.71 7.52 2.94
CA TYR A 51 1.20 7.32 4.30
C TYR A 51 2.25 6.71 5.23
N PHE A 52 3.06 5.75 4.75
CA PHE A 52 4.17 5.17 5.48
C PHE A 52 5.21 6.21 5.88
N ILE A 53 5.64 7.06 4.94
CA ILE A 53 6.59 8.14 5.23
C ILE A 53 6.02 9.09 6.29
N ARG A 54 4.77 9.54 6.11
CA ARG A 54 4.12 10.44 7.07
C ARG A 54 3.98 9.81 8.45
N SER A 55 3.67 8.52 8.52
CA SER A 55 3.60 7.81 9.80
C SER A 55 4.98 7.66 10.44
N ALA A 56 6.02 7.39 9.65
CA ALA A 56 7.40 7.33 10.11
C ALA A 56 7.91 8.70 10.60
N GLU A 57 7.59 9.79 9.90
CA GLU A 57 7.84 11.18 10.31
C GLU A 57 7.27 11.45 11.70
N GLN A 58 5.99 11.14 11.91
CA GLN A 58 5.30 11.35 13.18
C GLN A 58 5.89 10.54 14.34
N ARG A 59 6.45 9.35 14.04
CA ARG A 59 7.07 8.47 15.03
C ARG A 59 8.57 8.73 15.24
N GLY A 60 9.16 9.70 14.52
CA GLY A 60 10.59 9.98 14.57
C GLY A 60 11.47 8.85 14.00
N ALA A 61 10.90 7.97 13.17
CA ALA A 61 11.63 6.85 12.57
C ALA A 61 12.49 7.33 11.39
N PRO A 62 13.64 6.68 11.12
CA PRO A 62 14.62 7.13 10.11
C PRO A 62 14.03 7.25 8.69
N GLY A 63 13.00 6.47 8.35
CA GLY A 63 12.31 6.54 7.05
C GLY A 63 11.45 7.78 6.83
N GLY A 64 11.21 8.60 7.87
CA GLY A 64 10.45 9.84 7.76
C GLY A 64 11.31 11.08 7.44
N ARG A 65 12.63 11.00 7.60
CA ARG A 65 13.51 12.10 7.17
C ARG A 65 13.71 11.98 5.66
N VAL A 66 12.75 12.50 4.90
CA VAL A 66 12.98 12.80 3.49
C VAL A 66 14.00 13.94 3.47
N VAL A 67 15.25 13.59 3.12
CA VAL A 67 16.38 14.53 3.02
C VAL A 67 16.15 15.49 1.86
#